data_AF-A0A496MY85-F1
#
_entry.id   AF-A0A496MY85-F1
#
_cell.length_a   1.000
_cell.length_b   1.000
_cell.length_c   1.000
_cell.angle_alpha   90.00
_cell.angle_beta   90.00
_cell.angle_gamma   90.00
#
_symmetry.space_group_name_H-M   'P 1'
#
loop_
_entity.id
_entity.type
_entity.pdbx_description
1 polymer ?
#
loop_
_entity_poly.entity_id
_entity_poly.type
_entity_poly.pdbx_seq_one_letter_code
_entity_poly.pdbx_strand_id
1 'polypeptide(L)'
;MPAFQAEPGMPYWIDLTSSDVRKSSHFYSQVLGWEIEEISEGYRMARLQGLPVAGLVQRPEAENQPDTWVTYFQSDNIDHDCERVVELGGRVLVAPVEVRLGQLAVLVDTAGSVFGLIQPAGEDSFIAAGEPGTPVWHELTATVSYAEAVEFYEQLFGWVTATTDAQDYTTALVDG
;
A
#
# COMPACT_ATOMS: atom_id res chain seq x y z
N MET A 1 1.64 -12.28 17.80
CA MET A 1 0.93 -11.36 16.92
C MET A 1 -0.01 -12.15 16.01
N PRO A 2 -1.32 -11.84 15.98
CA PRO A 2 -2.23 -12.44 15.02
C PRO A 2 -1.85 -12.00 13.60
N ALA A 3 -2.01 -12.91 12.65
CA ALA A 3 -1.92 -12.62 11.23
C ALA A 3 -3.23 -13.08 10.58
N PHE A 4 -3.75 -12.32 9.63
CA PHE A 4 -4.92 -12.71 8.87
C PHE A 4 -4.57 -12.85 7.41
N GLN A 5 -5.29 -13.76 6.74
CA GLN A 5 -5.18 -13.94 5.30
C GLN A 5 -5.85 -12.75 4.61
N ALA A 6 -5.11 -12.07 3.75
CA ALA A 6 -5.64 -10.99 2.94
C ALA A 6 -6.43 -11.55 1.74
N GLU A 7 -7.49 -10.85 1.38
CA GLU A 7 -8.33 -11.10 0.20
C GLU A 7 -8.08 -10.02 -0.87
N PRO A 8 -8.48 -10.26 -2.13
CA PRO A 8 -8.32 -9.28 -3.21
C PRO A 8 -8.91 -7.93 -2.86
N GLY A 9 -8.14 -6.88 -3.14
CA GLY A 9 -8.51 -5.51 -2.81
C GLY A 9 -8.31 -5.13 -1.34
N MET A 10 -7.83 -6.02 -0.46
CA MET A 10 -7.44 -5.60 0.90
C MET A 10 -6.07 -4.92 0.90
N PRO A 11 -5.84 -3.89 1.76
CA PRO A 11 -4.50 -3.42 2.05
C PRO A 11 -3.63 -4.58 2.51
N TYR A 12 -2.50 -4.77 1.84
CA TYR A 12 -1.61 -5.91 2.03
C TYR A 12 -0.23 -5.51 2.54
N TRP A 13 0.34 -4.45 1.96
CA TRP A 13 1.69 -4.02 2.27
C TRP A 13 1.79 -2.50 2.23
N ILE A 14 2.81 -1.96 2.93
CA ILE A 14 3.14 -0.55 2.87
C ILE A 14 4.65 -0.36 2.69
N ASP A 15 5.02 0.56 1.80
CA ASP A 15 6.41 1.03 1.70
C ASP A 15 6.48 2.53 1.98
N LEU A 16 7.49 2.93 2.74
CA LEU A 16 7.89 4.33 2.83
C LEU A 16 8.97 4.62 1.80
N THR A 17 8.66 5.50 0.86
CA THR A 17 9.67 6.14 0.02
C THR A 17 10.25 7.33 0.77
N SER A 18 11.53 7.25 1.15
CA SER A 18 12.17 8.26 2.00
C SER A 18 13.40 8.91 1.37
N SER A 19 13.53 10.22 1.55
CA SER A 19 14.72 11.00 1.18
C SER A 19 15.93 10.70 2.06
N ASP A 20 15.73 10.17 3.28
CA ASP A 20 16.80 9.72 4.17
C ASP A 20 16.35 8.46 4.91
N VAL A 21 16.55 7.31 4.27
CA VAL A 21 16.08 6.03 4.80
C VAL A 21 16.71 5.69 6.15
N ARG A 22 17.91 6.22 6.45
CA ARG A 22 18.59 5.98 7.74
C ARG A 22 17.90 6.76 8.86
N LYS A 23 17.57 8.03 8.63
CA LYS A 23 16.80 8.83 9.60
C LYS A 23 15.41 8.25 9.82
N SER A 24 14.70 7.88 8.75
CA SER A 24 13.39 7.25 8.83
C SER A 24 13.45 5.93 9.59
N SER A 25 14.44 5.08 9.30
CA SER A 25 14.65 3.83 10.05
C SER A 25 14.85 4.10 11.55
N HIS A 26 15.69 5.07 11.90
CA HIS A 26 15.90 5.41 13.30
C HIS A 26 14.60 5.88 13.96
N PHE A 27 13.88 6.81 13.33
CA PHE A 27 12.61 7.32 13.85
C PHE A 27 11.59 6.21 14.13
N TYR A 28 11.30 5.35 13.15
CA TYR A 28 10.30 4.29 13.32
C TYR A 28 10.74 3.19 14.29
N SER A 29 12.05 2.94 14.43
CA SER A 29 12.54 2.05 15.49
C SER A 29 12.23 2.59 16.89
N GLN A 30 12.27 3.92 17.08
CA GLN A 30 12.01 4.55 18.38
C GLN A 30 10.50 4.69 18.67
N VAL A 31 9.71 5.01 17.65
CA VAL A 31 8.27 5.31 17.82
C VAL A 31 7.43 4.03 17.80
N LEU A 32 7.71 3.10 16.89
CA LEU A 32 6.92 1.90 16.67
C LEU A 32 7.61 0.61 17.13
N GLY A 33 8.85 0.70 17.61
CA GLY A 33 9.62 -0.46 18.06
C GLY A 33 10.05 -1.40 16.92
N TRP A 34 10.10 -0.89 15.68
CA TRP A 34 10.44 -1.70 14.51
C TRP A 34 11.92 -2.10 14.50
N GLU A 35 12.16 -3.37 14.17
CA GLU A 35 13.45 -3.95 13.79
C GLU A 35 13.64 -3.73 12.28
N ILE A 36 14.56 -2.86 11.88
CA ILE A 36 14.70 -2.44 10.48
C ILE A 36 16.06 -2.83 9.93
N GLU A 37 16.05 -3.67 8.89
CA GLU A 37 17.25 -4.24 8.29
C GLU A 37 17.23 -4.08 6.77
N GLU A 38 18.39 -3.82 6.18
CA GLU A 38 18.56 -3.84 4.73
C GLU A 38 18.66 -5.28 4.24
N ILE A 39 17.70 -5.72 3.44
CA ILE A 39 17.57 -7.12 3.01
C ILE A 39 17.94 -7.34 1.54
N SER A 40 18.05 -6.24 0.79
CA SER A 40 18.58 -6.15 -0.57
C SER A 40 19.04 -4.71 -0.81
N GLU A 41 19.83 -4.50 -1.85
CA GLU A 41 20.33 -3.17 -2.21
C GLU A 41 19.17 -2.16 -2.32
N GLY A 42 19.21 -1.11 -1.49
CA GLY A 42 18.23 -0.02 -1.53
C GLY A 42 16.86 -0.32 -0.90
N TYR A 43 16.65 -1.52 -0.35
CA TYR A 43 15.39 -1.91 0.29
C TYR A 43 15.60 -2.41 1.73
N ARG A 44 14.90 -1.76 2.66
CA ARG A 44 14.88 -2.13 4.08
C ARG A 44 13.54 -2.71 4.45
N MET A 45 13.57 -3.80 5.21
CA MET A 45 12.39 -4.46 5.75
C MET A 45 12.26 -4.12 7.23
N ALA A 46 11.13 -3.55 7.62
CA ALA A 46 10.75 -3.36 9.01
C ALA A 46 10.00 -4.58 9.53
N ARG A 47 10.33 -4.99 10.75
CA ARG A 47 9.68 -6.09 11.46
C ARG A 47 9.22 -5.64 12.83
N LEU A 48 8.16 -6.26 13.32
CA LEU A 48 7.70 -6.17 14.70
C LEU A 48 7.57 -7.59 15.25
N GLN A 49 8.30 -7.91 16.32
CA GLN A 49 8.34 -9.26 16.89
C GLN A 49 8.68 -10.34 15.84
N GLY A 50 9.63 -10.04 14.95
CA GLY A 50 10.08 -10.93 13.89
C GLY A 50 9.19 -11.02 12.63
N LEU A 51 7.99 -10.42 12.63
CA LEU A 51 7.09 -10.45 11.47
C LEU A 51 7.23 -9.18 10.63
N PRO A 52 7.20 -9.29 9.29
CA PRO A 52 7.30 -8.15 8.38
C PRO A 52 6.06 -7.24 8.51
N VAL A 53 6.29 -5.92 8.61
CA VAL A 53 5.21 -4.92 8.80
C VAL A 53 5.24 -3.75 7.80
N ALA A 54 6.41 -3.44 7.23
CA ALA A 54 6.56 -2.38 6.23
C ALA A 54 7.90 -2.50 5.50
N GLY A 55 8.00 -1.91 4.32
CA GLY A 55 9.27 -1.64 3.65
C GLY A 55 9.67 -0.17 3.72
N LEU A 56 10.95 0.09 3.53
CA LEU A 56 11.48 1.43 3.35
C LEU A 56 12.45 1.42 2.16
N VAL A 57 12.24 2.36 1.24
CA VAL A 57 13.02 2.52 0.02
C VAL A 57 13.67 3.90 0.02
N GLN A 58 14.96 3.94 -0.33
CA GLN A 58 15.64 5.21 -0.53
C GLN A 58 15.14 5.83 -1.84
N ARG A 59 14.53 7.01 -1.74
CA ARG A 59 14.14 7.79 -2.92
C ARG A 59 15.39 8.23 -3.68
N PRO A 60 15.40 8.15 -5.02
CA PRO A 60 16.46 8.77 -5.83
C PRO A 60 16.56 10.28 -5.55
N GLU A 61 17.77 10.80 -5.36
CA GLU A 61 18.00 12.23 -5.08
C GLU A 61 17.50 13.15 -6.19
N ALA A 62 17.51 12.65 -7.44
CA ALA A 62 17.05 13.38 -8.61
C ALA A 62 15.53 13.69 -8.59
N GLU A 63 14.77 12.95 -7.80
CA GLU A 63 13.34 13.21 -7.62
C GLU A 63 13.17 14.23 -6.51
N ASN A 64 12.55 15.38 -6.77
CA ASN A 64 12.29 16.36 -5.71
C ASN A 64 10.86 16.20 -5.15
N GLN A 65 10.54 15.00 -4.68
CA GLN A 65 9.22 14.62 -4.17
C GLN A 65 9.25 14.47 -2.64
N PRO A 66 8.13 14.74 -1.93
CA PRO A 66 8.06 14.51 -0.50
C PRO A 66 8.17 13.02 -0.17
N ASP A 67 8.68 12.72 1.03
CA ASP A 67 8.63 11.37 1.60
C ASP A 67 7.17 10.91 1.68
N THR A 68 6.88 9.72 1.17
CA THR A 68 5.51 9.26 0.92
C THR A 68 5.37 7.79 1.30
N TRP A 69 4.29 7.47 2.02
CA TRP A 69 3.84 6.10 2.22
C TRP A 69 2.99 5.65 1.03
N VAL A 70 3.26 4.47 0.50
CA VAL A 70 2.47 3.82 -0.55
C VAL A 70 1.79 2.59 0.05
N THR A 71 0.47 2.50 -0.10
CA THR A 71 -0.30 1.30 0.25
C THR A 71 -0.42 0.41 -0.98
N TYR A 72 -0.14 -0.88 -0.80
CA TYR A 72 -0.33 -1.91 -1.81
C TYR A 72 -1.54 -2.76 -1.47
N PHE A 73 -2.44 -2.94 -2.42
CA PHE A 73 -3.61 -3.80 -2.28
C PHE A 73 -3.34 -5.18 -2.88
N GLN A 74 -3.86 -6.23 -2.24
CA GLN A 74 -3.68 -7.59 -2.74
C GLN A 74 -4.43 -7.77 -4.08
N SER A 75 -3.78 -8.43 -5.03
CA SER A 75 -4.32 -8.78 -6.33
C SER A 75 -4.11 -10.27 -6.58
N ASP A 76 -5.14 -10.93 -7.11
CA ASP A 76 -5.04 -12.34 -7.55
C ASP A 76 -4.46 -12.46 -8.96
N ASN A 77 -4.60 -11.41 -9.77
CA ASN A 77 -4.07 -11.33 -11.13
C ASN A 77 -3.65 -9.90 -11.43
N ILE A 78 -2.38 -9.60 -11.12
CA ILE A 78 -1.85 -8.25 -11.17
C ILE A 78 -1.82 -7.67 -12.59
N ASP A 79 -1.63 -8.51 -13.60
CA ASP A 79 -1.65 -8.09 -15.00
C ASP A 79 -3.06 -7.61 -15.40
N HIS A 80 -4.08 -8.42 -15.07
CA HIS A 80 -5.48 -8.06 -15.32
C HIS A 80 -5.89 -6.79 -14.56
N ASP A 81 -5.51 -6.66 -13.29
CA ASP A 81 -5.90 -5.49 -12.50
C ASP A 81 -5.17 -4.23 -12.98
N CYS A 82 -3.93 -4.36 -13.49
CA CYS A 82 -3.23 -3.27 -14.16
C CYS A 82 -3.95 -2.82 -15.44
N GLU A 83 -4.46 -3.74 -16.26
CA GLU A 83 -5.30 -3.42 -17.42
C GLU A 83 -6.57 -2.68 -16.98
N ARG A 84 -7.24 -3.20 -15.94
CA ARG A 84 -8.46 -2.61 -15.37
C ARG A 84 -8.23 -1.18 -14.87
N VAL A 85 -7.09 -0.91 -14.24
CA VAL A 85 -6.73 0.44 -13.79
C VAL A 85 -6.62 1.41 -14.96
N VAL A 86 -6.05 0.99 -16.09
CA VAL A 86 -5.98 1.84 -17.29
C VAL A 86 -7.38 2.09 -17.88
N GLU A 87 -8.23 1.05 -17.92
CA GLU A 87 -9.62 1.20 -18.38
C GLU A 87 -10.44 2.18 -17.54
N LEU A 88 -10.19 2.21 -16.23
CA LEU A 88 -10.82 3.10 -15.27
C LEU A 88 -10.24 4.54 -15.28
N GLY A 89 -9.28 4.82 -16.16
CA GLY A 89 -8.68 6.16 -16.30
C GLY A 89 -7.48 6.41 -15.38
N GLY A 90 -7.02 5.41 -14.65
CA GLY A 90 -5.76 5.43 -13.93
C GLY A 90 -4.55 5.19 -14.86
N ARG A 91 -3.36 5.09 -14.27
CA ARG A 91 -2.10 4.86 -15.00
C ARG A 91 -1.19 3.89 -14.27
N VAL A 92 -0.48 3.06 -15.03
CA VAL A 92 0.62 2.23 -14.52
C VAL A 92 1.92 3.04 -14.59
N LEU A 93 2.57 3.27 -13.45
CA LEU A 93 3.90 3.92 -13.38
C LEU A 93 5.01 2.89 -13.48
N VAL A 94 4.86 1.78 -12.77
CA VAL A 94 5.77 0.64 -12.77
C VAL A 94 4.92 -0.58 -13.08
N ALA A 95 5.18 -1.19 -14.24
CA ALA A 95 4.54 -2.45 -14.63
C ALA A 95 4.90 -3.56 -13.62
N PRO A 96 4.12 -4.66 -13.57
CA PRO A 96 4.39 -5.77 -12.67
C PRO A 96 5.86 -6.23 -12.72
N VAL A 97 6.51 -6.23 -11.56
CA VAL A 97 7.89 -6.68 -11.38
C VAL A 97 7.98 -7.68 -10.24
N GLU A 98 8.81 -8.69 -10.43
CA GLU A 98 9.07 -9.71 -9.41
C GLU A 98 9.88 -9.12 -8.25
N VAL A 99 9.42 -9.35 -7.04
CA VAL A 99 10.08 -8.99 -5.79
C VAL A 99 10.03 -10.15 -4.80
N ARG A 100 10.67 -9.99 -3.64
CA ARG A 100 10.67 -11.04 -2.60
C ARG A 100 9.27 -11.41 -2.11
N LEU A 101 8.34 -10.46 -2.09
CA LEU A 101 6.97 -10.64 -1.59
C LEU A 101 6.00 -11.18 -2.64
N GLY A 102 6.46 -11.48 -3.87
CA GLY A 102 5.62 -11.83 -5.02
C GLY A 102 5.81 -10.83 -6.15
N GLN A 103 4.73 -10.44 -6.84
CA GLN A 103 4.78 -9.40 -7.87
C GLN A 103 4.20 -8.10 -7.37
N LEU A 104 4.82 -6.97 -7.70
CA LEU A 104 4.27 -5.65 -7.38
C LEU A 104 4.15 -4.78 -8.62
N ALA A 105 3.19 -3.86 -8.59
CA ALA A 105 3.03 -2.77 -9.55
C ALA A 105 2.78 -1.47 -8.79
N VAL A 106 3.17 -0.34 -9.39
CA VAL A 106 2.91 1.01 -8.85
C VAL A 106 2.08 1.79 -9.84
N LEU A 107 0.99 2.37 -9.36
CA LEU A 107 -0.06 2.95 -10.18
C LEU A 107 -0.47 4.33 -9.66
N VAL A 108 -1.24 5.04 -10.48
CA VAL A 108 -1.90 6.30 -10.12
C VAL A 108 -3.38 6.17 -10.39
N ASP A 109 -4.20 6.57 -9.41
CA ASP A 109 -5.66 6.65 -9.58
C ASP A 109 -6.10 7.89 -10.39
N THR A 110 -7.40 8.05 -10.54
CA THR A 110 -8.02 9.17 -11.28
C THR A 110 -7.84 10.54 -10.60
N ALA A 111 -7.59 10.57 -9.29
CA ALA A 111 -7.32 11.78 -8.51
C ALA A 111 -5.83 12.16 -8.45
N GLY A 112 -4.95 11.30 -8.99
CA GLY A 112 -3.50 11.54 -9.01
C GLY A 112 -2.75 10.90 -7.83
N SER A 113 -3.41 10.09 -7.01
CA SER A 113 -2.81 9.43 -5.85
C SER A 113 -2.02 8.20 -6.27
N VAL A 114 -0.84 8.01 -5.67
CA VAL A 114 -0.02 6.82 -5.90
C VAL A 114 -0.48 5.70 -4.98
N PHE A 115 -0.72 4.53 -5.55
CA PHE A 115 -0.97 3.29 -4.82
C PHE A 115 -0.27 2.13 -5.52
N GLY A 116 -0.25 0.97 -4.89
CA GLY A 116 0.32 -0.24 -5.48
C GLY A 116 -0.65 -1.41 -5.52
N LEU A 117 -0.35 -2.36 -6.39
CA LEU A 117 -0.91 -3.70 -6.35
C LEU A 117 0.21 -4.67 -6.01
N ILE A 118 -0.16 -5.74 -5.30
CA ILE A 118 0.77 -6.81 -4.97
C ILE A 118 0.06 -8.15 -5.09
N GLN A 119 0.67 -9.08 -5.82
CA GLN A 119 0.24 -10.46 -5.93
C GLN A 119 1.21 -11.33 -5.13
N PRO A 120 0.84 -11.74 -3.90
CA PRO A 120 1.70 -12.52 -3.04
C PRO A 120 2.07 -13.85 -3.67
N ALA A 121 3.25 -14.36 -3.34
CA ALA A 121 3.63 -15.71 -3.70
C ALA A 121 2.88 -16.71 -2.81
N GLY A 122 1.78 -17.30 -3.30
CA GLY A 122 1.11 -18.52 -2.81
C GLY A 122 0.86 -18.66 -1.30
N GLU A 123 1.90 -18.97 -0.52
CA GLU A 123 1.85 -19.20 0.93
C GLU A 123 1.95 -17.90 1.77
N ASP A 124 2.31 -16.77 1.14
CA ASP A 124 2.67 -15.54 1.84
C ASP A 124 1.53 -14.55 2.07
N SER A 125 0.25 -14.86 1.74
CA SER A 125 -0.88 -13.93 1.79
C SER A 125 -1.31 -13.45 3.20
N PHE A 126 -0.43 -13.46 4.19
CA PHE A 126 -0.69 -13.05 5.57
C PHE A 126 -0.15 -11.66 5.85
N ILE A 127 -0.94 -10.85 6.57
CA ILE A 127 -0.50 -9.54 7.03
C ILE A 127 -0.43 -9.47 8.55
N ALA A 128 0.62 -8.80 9.04
CA ALA A 128 0.80 -8.53 10.46
C ALA A 128 -0.22 -7.48 10.92
N ALA A 129 -1.00 -7.79 11.95
CA ALA A 129 -2.05 -6.90 12.44
C ALA A 129 -2.36 -7.09 13.92
N GLY A 130 -3.14 -6.16 14.47
CA GLY A 130 -3.75 -6.28 15.80
C GLY A 130 -2.82 -6.01 16.98
N GLU A 131 -1.60 -5.57 16.75
CA GLU A 131 -0.63 -5.19 17.79
C GLU A 131 -0.24 -3.71 17.65
N PRO A 132 0.03 -2.99 18.77
CA PRO A 132 0.59 -1.65 18.69
C PRO A 132 1.88 -1.62 17.85
N GLY A 133 1.92 -0.77 16.83
CA GLY A 133 3.03 -0.69 15.89
C GLY A 133 2.78 -1.36 14.53
N THR A 134 1.64 -2.03 14.34
CA THR A 134 1.18 -2.47 13.01
C THR A 134 0.25 -1.44 12.37
N PRO A 135 0.13 -1.42 11.03
CA PRO A 135 -0.94 -0.69 10.36
C PRO A 135 -2.32 -1.15 10.85
N VAL A 136 -3.24 -0.21 10.99
CA VAL A 136 -4.63 -0.46 11.46
C VAL A 136 -5.68 0.30 10.66
N TRP A 137 -5.27 1.30 9.89
CA TRP A 137 -6.15 2.13 9.07
C TRP A 137 -5.37 2.64 7.86
N HIS A 138 -6.01 2.64 6.70
CA HIS A 138 -5.47 3.17 5.46
C HIS A 138 -6.45 4.22 4.95
N GLU A 139 -5.96 5.44 4.74
CA GLU A 139 -6.80 6.55 4.35
C GLU A 139 -6.17 7.30 3.18
N LEU A 140 -6.98 7.53 2.16
CA LEU A 140 -6.64 8.39 1.06
C LEU A 140 -7.31 9.75 1.24
N THR A 141 -6.52 10.81 1.33
CA THR A 141 -7.03 12.18 1.28
C THR A 141 -7.06 12.66 -0.18
N ALA A 142 -8.20 12.47 -0.85
CA ALA A 142 -8.43 13.04 -2.18
C ALA A 142 -8.78 14.53 -2.07
N THR A 143 -7.87 15.41 -2.49
CA THR A 143 -8.08 16.88 -2.47
C THR A 143 -8.78 17.41 -3.73
N VAL A 144 -8.87 16.58 -4.75
CA VAL A 144 -9.55 16.81 -6.03
C VAL A 144 -10.24 15.51 -6.45
N SER A 145 -11.31 15.61 -7.24
CA SER A 145 -11.98 14.45 -7.86
C SER A 145 -12.33 13.31 -6.89
N TYR A 146 -12.84 13.68 -5.72
CA TYR A 146 -13.16 12.74 -4.64
C TYR A 146 -14.15 11.66 -5.08
N ALA A 147 -15.26 12.05 -5.73
CA ALA A 147 -16.29 11.11 -6.15
C ALA A 147 -15.76 10.13 -7.21
N GLU A 148 -14.93 10.62 -8.13
CA GLU A 148 -14.28 9.81 -9.15
C GLU A 148 -13.24 8.85 -8.56
N ALA A 149 -12.56 9.23 -7.47
CA ALA A 149 -11.67 8.34 -6.75
C ALA A 149 -12.45 7.22 -6.04
N VAL A 150 -13.56 7.54 -5.39
CA VAL A 150 -14.44 6.53 -4.77
C VAL A 150 -14.93 5.53 -5.83
N GLU A 151 -15.52 6.03 -6.92
CA GLU A 151 -16.02 5.18 -8.01
C GLU A 151 -14.90 4.31 -8.62
N PHE A 152 -13.69 4.86 -8.76
CA PHE A 152 -12.51 4.12 -9.23
C PHE A 152 -12.21 2.90 -8.35
N TYR A 153 -12.11 3.07 -7.03
CA TYR A 153 -11.79 1.97 -6.12
C TYR A 153 -12.95 0.97 -5.95
N GLU A 154 -14.20 1.44 -5.99
CA GLU A 154 -15.38 0.57 -6.05
C GLU A 154 -15.33 -0.35 -7.27
N GLN A 155 -15.04 0.21 -8.45
CA GLN A 155 -14.99 -0.56 -9.69
C GLN A 155 -13.75 -1.45 -9.81
N LEU A 156 -12.62 -1.04 -9.23
CA LEU A 156 -11.38 -1.80 -9.27
C LEU A 156 -11.43 -3.01 -8.33
N PHE A 157 -11.87 -2.81 -7.09
CA PHE A 157 -11.82 -3.84 -6.06
C PHE A 157 -13.17 -4.47 -5.74
N GLY A 158 -14.26 -3.98 -6.33
CA GLY A 158 -15.62 -4.44 -6.01
C GLY A 158 -16.06 -4.03 -4.60
N TRP A 159 -15.45 -2.99 -4.02
CA TRP A 159 -15.78 -2.54 -2.67
C TRP A 159 -17.21 -2.05 -2.57
N VAL A 160 -17.86 -2.38 -1.46
CA VAL A 160 -19.07 -1.70 -1.01
C VAL A 160 -18.63 -0.50 -0.19
N THR A 161 -19.14 0.69 -0.49
CA THR A 161 -18.80 1.89 0.28
C THR A 161 -20.00 2.51 1.00
N ALA A 162 -19.70 3.19 2.10
CA ALA A 162 -20.67 3.99 2.84
C ALA A 162 -20.11 5.40 3.05
N THR A 163 -20.84 6.40 2.55
CA THR A 163 -20.52 7.81 2.74
C THR A 163 -21.34 8.38 3.89
N THR A 164 -20.68 9.04 4.84
CA THR A 164 -21.38 9.77 5.89
C THR A 164 -21.65 11.21 5.44
N ASP A 165 -22.84 11.75 5.77
CA ASP A 165 -23.23 13.13 5.44
C ASP A 165 -22.33 14.21 6.08
N ALA A 166 -21.48 13.81 7.03
CA ALA A 166 -20.47 14.67 7.62
C ALA A 166 -19.13 14.50 6.87
N GLN A 167 -18.77 15.50 6.08
CA GLN A 167 -17.39 15.77 5.60
C GLN A 167 -16.85 14.96 4.42
N ASP A 168 -17.69 14.52 3.47
CA ASP A 168 -17.22 13.77 2.28
C ASP A 168 -16.27 12.64 2.69
N TYR A 169 -16.70 11.84 3.67
CA TYR A 169 -15.93 10.71 4.19
C TYR A 169 -16.60 9.40 3.78
N THR A 170 -15.88 8.58 3.02
CA THR A 170 -16.36 7.30 2.49
C THR A 170 -15.47 6.19 3.00
N THR A 171 -16.10 5.17 3.57
CA THR A 171 -15.41 3.98 4.08
C THR A 171 -15.73 2.79 3.17
N ALA A 172 -14.71 2.02 2.79
CA ALA A 172 -14.89 0.72 2.15
C ALA A 172 -15.20 -0.35 3.21
N LEU A 173 -16.22 -1.15 2.97
CA LEU A 173 -16.70 -2.19 3.87
C LEU A 173 -16.42 -3.57 3.27
N VAL A 174 -15.79 -4.43 4.06
CA VAL A 174 -15.70 -5.86 3.79
C VAL A 174 -16.92 -6.48 4.49
N ASP A 175 -17.87 -7.01 3.72
CA ASP A 175 -19.16 -7.61 4.12
C ASP A 175 -20.41 -6.71 4.25
N GLY A 176 -20.35 -5.44 3.81
CA GLY A 176 -21.48 -4.50 3.86
C GLY A 176 -21.85 -4.05 5.27
#